data_AF-A0A440QZH1-F1
#
_entry.id   AF-A0A440QZH1-F1
#
_cell.length_a   1.000
_cell.length_b   1.000
_cell.length_c   1.000
_cell.angle_alpha   90.00
_cell.angle_beta   90.00
_cell.angle_gamma   90.00
#
_symmetry.space_group_name_H-M   'P 1'
#
loop_
_entity.id
_entity.type
_entity.pdbx_description
1 polymer ?
#
loop_
_entity_poly.entity_id
_entity_poly.type
_entity_poly.pdbx_seq_one_letter_code
_entity_poly.pdbx_strand_id
1 'polypeptide(L)'
;MDDDEQKYPSQLAERFQVRLPIGLRDRIKAYAEQKGRSMNTEIVRILEREFPEPWPIETRVADLIEMLAVLKGGATDERIDKLTGEIEETVLGMMTGRVQGVADRALKNIGRLWEQYQEQRLENARDRAELDEEEENQLWISGRTEKFAVPPKLGNLSDDALKVYRLGYEAGLAARHEPLTGSLPLEDDEK
;
A
#
# COMPACT_ATOMS: atom_id res chain seq x y z
N MET A 1 -37.94 26.70 19.82
CA MET A 1 -36.60 27.04 19.30
C MET A 1 -35.65 26.53 20.36
N ASP A 2 -35.35 25.25 20.27
CA ASP A 2 -34.45 24.58 21.20
C ASP A 2 -33.02 24.94 20.77
N ASP A 3 -32.31 25.65 21.64
CA ASP A 3 -30.87 25.86 21.49
C ASP A 3 -30.19 24.50 21.62
N ASP A 4 -29.86 23.89 20.48
CA ASP A 4 -28.86 22.83 20.40
C ASP A 4 -27.53 23.40 20.91
N GLU A 5 -27.33 23.30 22.22
CA GLU A 5 -26.11 23.65 22.93
C GLU A 5 -24.92 22.96 22.27
N GLN A 6 -24.20 23.70 21.45
CA GLN A 6 -22.94 23.31 20.87
C GLN A 6 -21.89 23.28 22.00
N LYS A 7 -21.87 22.16 22.74
CA LYS A 7 -20.93 21.94 23.86
C LYS A 7 -19.50 22.01 23.34
N TYR A 8 -18.70 22.90 23.92
CA TYR A 8 -17.29 23.03 23.56
C TYR A 8 -16.54 21.71 23.87
N PRO A 9 -15.50 21.33 23.11
CA PRO A 9 -14.77 20.06 23.33
C PRO A 9 -14.24 19.89 24.77
N SER A 10 -13.88 21.00 25.42
CA SER A 10 -13.45 21.05 26.83
C SER A 10 -14.56 20.75 27.85
N GLN A 11 -15.83 20.72 27.43
CA GLN A 11 -16.98 20.35 28.25
C GLN A 11 -17.32 18.85 28.14
N LEU A 12 -16.84 18.18 27.09
CA LEU A 12 -16.96 16.73 26.90
C LEU A 12 -15.80 15.96 27.55
N ALA A 13 -14.68 16.65 27.86
CA ALA A 13 -13.50 16.05 28.47
C ALA A 13 -13.70 15.75 29.97
N GLU A 14 -13.14 14.62 30.42
CA GLU A 14 -13.10 14.24 31.82
C GLU A 14 -12.30 15.25 32.66
N ARG A 15 -12.80 15.57 33.87
CA ARG A 15 -12.19 16.56 34.76
C ARG A 15 -11.62 15.87 36.00
N PHE A 16 -10.32 16.01 36.21
CA PHE A 16 -9.62 15.46 37.36
C PHE A 16 -8.89 16.57 38.13
N GLN A 17 -8.89 16.49 39.47
CA GLN A 17 -8.16 17.44 40.32
C GLN A 17 -6.75 16.91 40.62
N VAL A 18 -5.72 17.66 40.22
CA VAL A 18 -4.30 17.31 40.43
C VAL A 18 -3.70 18.15 41.55
N ARG A 19 -2.94 17.51 42.44
CA ARG A 19 -2.08 18.20 43.41
C ARG A 19 -0.69 18.37 42.81
N LEU A 20 -0.26 19.61 42.62
CA LEU A 20 1.06 19.93 42.08
C LEU A 20 2.02 20.31 43.21
N PRO A 21 3.31 19.94 43.10
CA PRO A 21 4.37 20.48 43.95
C PRO A 21 4.43 22.01 43.91
N ILE A 22 4.93 22.61 44.98
CA ILE A 22 5.05 24.07 45.10
C ILE A 22 5.85 24.66 43.91
N GLY A 23 5.33 25.76 43.34
CA GLY A 23 5.95 26.46 42.21
C GLY A 23 5.86 25.78 40.84
N LEU A 24 5.42 24.51 40.75
CA LEU A 24 5.31 23.82 39.45
C LEU A 24 4.23 24.44 38.56
N ARG A 25 3.08 24.81 39.16
CA ARG A 25 1.98 25.47 38.46
C ARG A 25 2.42 26.76 37.75
N ASP A 26 3.16 27.60 38.45
CA ASP A 26 3.59 28.91 37.94
C ASP A 26 4.60 28.75 36.79
N ARG A 27 5.49 27.77 36.90
CA ARG A 27 6.43 27.41 35.83
C ARG A 27 5.71 26.95 34.56
N ILE A 28 4.70 26.09 34.69
CA ILE A 28 3.91 25.61 33.54
C ILE A 28 3.15 26.78 32.92
N LYS A 29 2.53 27.63 33.74
CA LYS A 29 1.78 28.80 33.28
C LYS A 29 2.67 29.77 32.49
N ALA A 30 3.84 30.14 33.02
CA ALA A 30 4.78 31.04 32.35
C ALA A 30 5.22 30.48 30.98
N TYR A 31 5.50 29.18 30.90
CA TYR A 31 5.87 28.54 29.63
C TYR A 31 4.71 28.49 28.63
N ALA A 32 3.49 28.17 29.09
CA ALA A 32 2.30 28.13 28.25
C ALA A 32 1.98 29.52 27.65
N GLU A 33 2.05 30.57 28.47
CA GLU A 33 1.85 31.96 28.03
C GLU A 33 2.87 32.39 26.97
N GLN A 34 4.16 32.06 27.17
CA GLN A 34 5.21 32.33 26.19
C GLN A 34 4.93 31.65 24.83
N LYS A 35 4.21 30.53 24.84
CA LYS A 35 3.84 29.76 23.64
C LYS A 35 2.45 30.07 23.11
N GLY A 36 1.75 31.06 23.68
CA GLY A 36 0.40 31.43 23.25
C GLY A 36 -0.64 30.34 23.49
N ARG A 37 -0.43 29.49 24.50
CA ARG A 37 -1.31 28.37 24.85
C ARG A 37 -1.89 28.56 26.25
N SER A 38 -3.07 27.97 26.48
CA SER A 38 -3.56 27.86 27.85
C SER A 38 -2.69 26.89 28.64
N MET A 39 -2.60 27.10 29.96
CA MET A 39 -1.93 26.17 30.86
C MET A 39 -2.45 24.73 30.70
N ASN A 40 -3.76 24.56 30.53
CA ASN A 40 -4.38 23.25 30.31
C ASN A 40 -3.91 22.59 29.02
N THR A 41 -3.87 23.36 27.92
CA THR A 41 -3.37 22.89 26.61
C THR A 41 -1.93 22.39 26.72
N GLU A 42 -1.08 23.10 27.45
CA GLU A 42 0.32 22.70 27.60
C GLU A 42 0.49 21.47 28.49
N ILE A 43 -0.34 21.32 29.53
CA ILE A 43 -0.36 20.10 30.36
C ILE A 43 -0.78 18.89 29.52
N VAL A 44 -1.89 19.00 28.79
CA VAL A 44 -2.41 17.92 27.93
C VAL A 44 -1.36 17.54 26.89
N ARG A 45 -0.75 18.51 26.20
CA ARG A 45 0.30 18.26 25.19
C ARG A 45 1.48 17.45 25.73
N ILE A 46 1.92 17.75 26.96
CA ILE A 46 3.02 16.99 27.57
C ILE A 46 2.53 15.58 27.92
N LEU A 47 1.34 15.44 28.50
CA LEU A 47 0.78 14.14 28.85
C LEU A 47 0.59 13.25 27.63
N GLU A 48 0.04 13.74 26.53
CA GLU A 48 -0.11 12.97 25.28
C GLU A 48 1.24 12.56 24.69
N ARG A 49 2.28 13.38 24.85
CA ARG A 49 3.63 13.06 24.40
C ARG A 49 4.29 11.97 25.24
N GLU A 50 4.16 12.06 26.57
CA GLU A 50 4.78 11.10 27.49
C GLU A 50 3.94 9.82 27.65
N PHE A 51 2.63 9.90 27.43
CA PHE A 51 1.65 8.81 27.50
C PHE A 51 0.83 8.75 26.21
N PRO A 52 1.44 8.38 25.07
CA PRO A 52 0.72 8.26 23.81
C PRO A 52 -0.36 7.17 23.91
N GLU A 53 -1.42 7.30 23.12
CA GLU A 53 -2.41 6.23 23.01
C GLU A 53 -1.72 4.93 22.56
N PRO A 54 -1.95 3.81 23.25
CA PRO A 54 -1.41 2.53 22.83
C PRO A 54 -2.01 2.17 21.47
N TRP A 55 -1.13 1.82 20.55
CA TRP A 55 -1.55 1.41 19.22
C TRP A 55 -2.42 0.15 19.34
N PRO A 56 -3.61 0.13 18.71
CA PRO A 56 -4.37 -1.10 18.57
C PRO A 56 -3.49 -2.13 17.85
N ILE A 57 -3.30 -3.29 18.47
CA ILE A 57 -2.43 -4.33 17.94
C ILE A 57 -2.93 -4.80 16.56
N GLU A 58 -4.23 -4.71 16.33
CA GLU A 58 -4.89 -5.04 15.08
C GLU A 58 -4.44 -4.12 13.94
N THR A 59 -4.34 -2.81 14.20
CA THR A 59 -3.86 -1.84 13.22
C THR A 59 -2.40 -2.12 12.88
N ARG A 60 -1.57 -2.40 13.89
CA ARG A 60 -0.16 -2.72 13.65
C ARG A 60 0.06 -4.02 12.89
N VAL A 61 -0.74 -5.05 13.15
CA VAL A 61 -0.67 -6.31 12.42
C VAL A 61 -1.17 -6.13 10.98
N ALA A 62 -2.23 -5.34 10.76
CA ALA A 62 -2.71 -5.03 9.40
C ALA A 62 -1.65 -4.31 8.57
N ASP A 63 -1.02 -3.28 9.13
CA ASP A 63 0.05 -2.52 8.46
C ASP A 63 1.24 -3.44 8.10
N LEU A 64 1.60 -4.36 8.99
CA LEU A 64 2.66 -5.34 8.74
C LEU A 64 2.28 -6.30 7.60
N ILE A 65 1.05 -6.80 7.58
CA ILE A 65 0.56 -7.67 6.50
C ILE A 65 0.58 -6.93 5.14
N GLU A 66 0.17 -5.66 5.10
CA GLU A 66 0.21 -4.85 3.89
C GLU A 66 1.66 -4.63 3.40
N MET A 67 2.57 -4.28 4.31
CA MET A 67 4.00 -4.14 3.99
C MET A 67 4.59 -5.45 3.46
N LEU A 68 4.21 -6.60 4.03
CA LEU A 68 4.62 -7.92 3.54
C LEU A 68 4.14 -8.20 2.11
N ALA A 69 2.88 -7.86 1.80
CA ALA A 69 2.31 -8.05 0.48
C ALA A 69 3.08 -7.24 -0.58
N VAL A 70 3.42 -5.99 -0.27
CA VAL A 70 4.20 -5.12 -1.15
C VAL A 70 5.62 -5.67 -1.37
N LEU A 71 6.27 -6.14 -0.31
CA LEU A 71 7.64 -6.68 -0.38
C LEU A 71 7.72 -7.98 -1.20
N LYS A 72 6.77 -8.92 -1.04
CA LYS A 72 6.70 -10.15 -1.85
C LYS A 72 6.35 -9.89 -3.33
N GLY A 73 5.70 -8.76 -3.62
CA GLY A 73 5.34 -8.36 -4.98
C GLY A 73 6.53 -8.00 -5.86
N GLY A 74 7.65 -7.54 -5.28
CA GLY A 74 8.74 -6.93 -6.05
C GLY A 74 10.18 -7.30 -5.68
N ALA A 75 10.43 -8.13 -4.66
CA ALA A 75 11.79 -8.46 -4.25
C ALA A 75 12.07 -9.97 -4.21
N THR A 76 13.22 -10.36 -4.77
CA THR A 76 13.86 -11.67 -4.66
C THR A 76 15.08 -11.61 -3.72
N ASP A 77 15.01 -10.79 -2.67
CA ASP A 77 16.07 -10.69 -1.66
C ASP A 77 15.77 -11.66 -0.51
N GLU A 78 16.71 -12.58 -0.25
CA GLU A 78 16.62 -13.59 0.82
C GLU A 78 16.40 -12.97 2.22
N ARG A 79 16.85 -11.71 2.43
CA ARG A 79 16.60 -10.98 3.69
C ARG A 79 15.13 -10.59 3.84
N ILE A 80 14.46 -10.30 2.73
CA ILE A 80 13.03 -9.97 2.71
C ILE A 80 12.21 -11.24 2.95
N ASP A 81 12.62 -12.38 2.41
CA ASP A 81 11.98 -13.67 2.69
C ASP A 81 12.10 -14.05 4.16
N LYS A 82 13.29 -13.87 4.75
CA LYS A 82 13.51 -14.12 6.18
C LYS A 82 12.64 -13.22 7.07
N LEU A 83 12.61 -11.91 6.78
CA LEU A 83 11.76 -10.96 7.50
C LEU A 83 10.28 -11.33 7.39
N THR A 84 9.86 -11.75 6.19
CA THR A 84 8.50 -12.22 5.96
C THR A 84 8.18 -13.44 6.80
N GLY A 85 9.07 -14.43 6.84
CA GLY A 85 8.91 -15.62 7.68
C GLY A 85 8.78 -15.31 9.17
N GLU A 86 9.60 -14.39 9.70
CA GLU A 86 9.55 -14.00 11.11
C GLU A 86 8.21 -13.33 11.48
N ILE A 87 7.66 -12.51 10.59
CA ILE A 87 6.35 -11.87 10.79
C ILE A 87 5.22 -12.89 10.65
N GLU A 88 5.25 -13.76 9.64
CA GLU A 88 4.28 -14.86 9.47
C GLU A 88 4.25 -15.76 10.71
N GLU A 89 5.41 -16.14 11.26
CA GLU A 89 5.53 -16.94 12.48
C GLU A 89 4.94 -16.21 13.71
N THR A 90 5.19 -14.91 13.83
CA THR A 90 4.69 -14.10 14.93
C THR A 90 3.16 -14.02 14.90
N VAL A 91 2.57 -13.75 13.72
CA VAL A 91 1.11 -13.69 13.55
C VAL A 91 0.48 -15.04 13.86
N LEU A 92 1.08 -16.14 13.38
CA LEU A 92 0.62 -17.49 13.70
C LEU A 92 0.75 -17.80 15.20
N GLY A 93 1.81 -17.32 15.84
CA GLY A 93 2.02 -17.38 17.29
C GLY A 93 0.92 -16.67 18.07
N MET A 94 0.42 -15.52 17.58
CA MET A 94 -0.71 -14.82 18.17
C MET A 94 -2.01 -15.63 18.01
N MET A 95 -2.30 -16.14 16.81
CA MET A 95 -3.51 -16.92 16.54
C MET A 95 -3.57 -18.26 17.29
N THR A 96 -2.42 -18.90 17.49
CA THR A 96 -2.31 -20.19 18.20
C THR A 96 -2.24 -20.04 19.72
N GLY A 97 -2.22 -18.80 20.24
CA GLY A 97 -2.09 -18.52 21.68
C GLY A 97 -0.67 -18.71 22.23
N ARG A 98 0.34 -18.86 21.36
CA ARG A 98 1.75 -18.87 21.76
C ARG A 98 2.24 -17.49 22.21
N VAL A 99 1.67 -16.42 21.64
CA VAL A 99 1.84 -15.04 22.10
C VAL A 99 0.67 -14.67 23.02
N GLN A 100 1.00 -14.38 24.28
CA GLN A 100 0.04 -14.06 25.33
C GLN A 100 -0.22 -12.55 25.40
N GLY A 101 -1.39 -12.14 25.93
CA GLY A 101 -1.74 -10.72 26.15
C GLY A 101 -2.49 -10.06 24.99
N VAL A 102 -2.94 -10.82 24.00
CA VAL A 102 -3.76 -10.33 22.88
C VAL A 102 -5.24 -10.57 23.19
N ALA A 103 -6.07 -9.55 23.03
CA ALA A 103 -7.51 -9.67 23.30
C ALA A 103 -8.23 -10.58 22.27
N ASP A 104 -9.26 -11.32 22.66
CA ASP A 104 -10.01 -12.24 21.78
C ASP A 104 -10.58 -11.55 20.52
N ARG A 105 -11.00 -10.29 20.66
CA ARG A 105 -11.47 -9.48 19.53
C ARG A 105 -10.34 -9.21 18.52
N ALA A 106 -9.14 -8.94 19.02
CA ALA A 106 -7.97 -8.72 18.20
C ALA A 106 -7.61 -9.98 17.41
N LEU A 107 -7.63 -11.14 18.09
CA LEU A 107 -7.34 -12.44 17.47
C LEU A 107 -8.30 -12.77 16.33
N LYS A 108 -9.61 -12.48 16.49
CA LYS A 108 -10.61 -12.68 15.42
C LYS A 108 -10.34 -11.79 14.20
N ASN A 109 -9.95 -10.54 14.43
CA ASN A 109 -9.63 -9.60 13.35
C ASN A 109 -8.34 -10.01 12.63
N ILE A 110 -7.30 -10.36 13.39
CA ILE A 110 -6.02 -10.86 12.86
C ILE A 110 -6.25 -12.12 12.02
N GLY A 111 -7.08 -13.05 12.50
CA GLY A 111 -7.44 -14.25 11.75
C GLY A 111 -8.09 -13.94 10.39
N ARG A 112 -9.03 -12.99 10.33
CA ARG A 112 -9.66 -12.58 9.06
C ARG A 112 -8.65 -11.97 8.09
N LEU A 113 -7.78 -11.08 8.57
CA LEU A 113 -6.75 -10.46 7.74
C LEU A 113 -5.74 -11.50 7.22
N TRP A 114 -5.40 -12.47 8.05
CA TRP A 114 -4.54 -13.58 7.69
C TRP A 114 -5.16 -14.47 6.62
N GLU A 115 -6.45 -14.82 6.75
CA GLU A 115 -7.19 -15.57 5.73
C GLU A 115 -7.16 -14.85 4.38
N GLN A 116 -7.46 -13.55 4.36
CA GLN A 116 -7.42 -12.73 3.14
C GLN A 116 -6.03 -12.69 2.52
N TYR A 117 -4.98 -12.53 3.33
CA TYR A 117 -3.60 -12.56 2.86
C TYR A 117 -3.25 -13.92 2.22
N GLN A 118 -3.66 -15.03 2.83
CA GLN A 118 -3.40 -16.37 2.31
C GLN A 118 -4.13 -16.62 0.99
N GLU A 119 -5.40 -16.19 0.89
CA GLU A 119 -6.18 -16.26 -0.35
C GLU A 119 -5.51 -15.48 -1.47
N GLN A 120 -5.16 -14.21 -1.21
CA GLN A 120 -4.51 -13.36 -2.21
C GLN A 120 -3.13 -13.90 -2.61
N ARG A 121 -2.38 -14.49 -1.67
CA ARG A 121 -1.10 -15.14 -1.98
C ARG A 121 -1.29 -16.37 -2.88
N LEU A 122 -2.35 -17.16 -2.64
CA LEU A 122 -2.66 -18.34 -3.45
C LEU A 122 -3.14 -17.95 -4.85
N GLU A 123 -3.97 -16.90 -4.96
CA GLU A 123 -4.41 -16.32 -6.22
C GLU A 123 -3.22 -15.80 -7.02
N ASN A 124 -2.37 -14.95 -6.43
CA ASN A 124 -1.14 -14.47 -7.07
C ASN A 124 -0.20 -15.60 -7.50
N ALA A 125 -0.13 -16.70 -6.73
CA ALA A 125 0.68 -17.86 -7.08
C ALA A 125 0.09 -18.65 -8.26
N ARG A 126 -1.24 -18.71 -8.37
CA ARG A 126 -1.94 -19.31 -9.52
C ARG A 126 -1.74 -18.45 -10.77
N ASP A 127 -1.98 -17.14 -10.67
CA ASP A 127 -1.81 -16.21 -11.78
C ASP A 127 -0.37 -16.24 -12.31
N ARG A 128 0.63 -16.29 -11.41
CA ARG A 128 2.04 -16.45 -11.79
C ARG A 128 2.33 -17.78 -12.47
N ALA A 129 1.65 -18.87 -12.10
CA ALA A 129 1.85 -20.18 -12.71
C ALA A 129 1.21 -20.30 -14.11
N GLU A 130 0.30 -19.40 -14.46
CA GLU A 130 -0.35 -19.32 -15.77
C GLU A 130 0.41 -18.43 -16.77
N LEU A 131 1.44 -17.72 -16.32
CA LEU A 131 2.28 -16.88 -17.18
C LEU A 131 3.10 -17.72 -18.15
N ASP A 132 3.22 -17.25 -19.39
CA ASP A 132 4.21 -17.80 -20.30
C ASP A 132 5.63 -17.23 -20.06
N GLU A 133 6.64 -17.84 -20.71
CA GLU A 133 8.04 -17.45 -20.53
C GLU A 133 8.30 -15.96 -20.86
N GLU A 134 7.54 -15.37 -21.79
CA GLU A 134 7.69 -13.96 -22.14
C GLU A 134 7.10 -13.05 -21.06
N GLU A 135 5.93 -13.42 -20.52
CA GLU A 135 5.25 -12.71 -19.43
C GLU A 135 6.03 -12.78 -18.11
N GLU A 136 6.62 -13.93 -17.78
CA GLU A 136 7.51 -14.08 -16.62
C GLU A 136 8.72 -13.14 -16.72
N ASN A 137 9.34 -13.07 -17.90
CA ASN A 137 10.49 -12.20 -18.14
C ASN A 137 10.10 -10.71 -18.04
N GLN A 138 8.95 -10.30 -18.58
CA GLN A 138 8.48 -8.91 -18.46
C GLN A 138 8.13 -8.53 -17.03
N LEU A 139 7.50 -9.45 -16.28
CA LEU A 139 7.19 -9.26 -14.87
C LEU A 139 8.47 -9.06 -14.04
N TRP A 140 9.52 -9.84 -14.33
CA TRP A 140 10.82 -9.71 -13.68
C TRP A 140 11.50 -8.36 -13.96
N ILE A 141 11.42 -7.86 -15.20
CA ILE A 141 12.10 -6.61 -15.61
C ILE A 141 11.33 -5.36 -15.15
N SER A 142 10.01 -5.36 -15.28
CA SER A 142 9.19 -4.14 -15.22
C SER A 142 8.12 -4.14 -14.13
N GLY A 143 7.90 -5.29 -13.47
CA GLY A 143 6.78 -5.48 -12.54
C GLY A 143 5.42 -5.55 -13.24
N ARG A 144 5.37 -5.71 -14.56
CA ARG A 144 4.14 -5.82 -15.39
C ARG A 144 4.28 -6.94 -16.41
N THR A 145 3.16 -7.54 -16.82
CA THR A 145 3.10 -8.65 -17.80
C THR A 145 2.74 -8.18 -19.22
N GLU A 146 2.74 -6.87 -19.49
CA GLU A 146 2.34 -6.31 -20.79
C GLU A 146 3.29 -6.78 -21.91
N LYS A 147 2.72 -7.41 -22.94
CA LYS A 147 3.44 -7.78 -24.18
C LYS A 147 3.54 -6.58 -25.11
N PHE A 148 4.74 -6.21 -25.52
CA PHE A 148 4.93 -5.27 -26.62
C PHE A 148 4.90 -6.05 -27.94
N ALA A 149 3.85 -5.86 -28.73
CA ALA A 149 3.75 -6.47 -30.05
C ALA A 149 4.89 -5.96 -30.95
N VAL A 150 5.92 -6.78 -31.17
CA VAL A 150 6.97 -6.48 -32.16
C VAL A 150 6.35 -6.65 -33.54
N PRO A 151 6.39 -5.63 -34.42
CA PRO A 151 5.89 -5.77 -35.77
C PRO A 151 6.58 -6.95 -36.48
N PRO A 152 5.84 -7.82 -37.17
CA PRO A 152 6.44 -8.94 -37.90
C PRO A 152 7.42 -8.43 -38.95
N LYS A 153 8.54 -9.14 -39.13
CA LYS A 153 9.51 -8.84 -40.18
C LYS A 153 8.90 -9.14 -41.54
N LEU A 154 8.41 -8.09 -42.21
CA LEU A 154 7.64 -8.17 -43.47
C LEU A 154 8.29 -9.05 -44.55
N GLY A 155 9.63 -9.08 -44.63
CA GLY A 155 10.36 -9.89 -45.61
C GLY A 155 10.26 -11.41 -45.43
N ASN A 156 9.74 -11.91 -44.31
CA ASN A 156 9.56 -13.34 -44.04
C ASN A 156 8.09 -13.80 -44.10
N LEU A 157 7.15 -12.91 -44.43
CA LEU A 157 5.74 -13.25 -44.54
C LEU A 157 5.45 -13.83 -45.93
N SER A 158 4.58 -14.82 -46.00
CA SER A 158 3.97 -15.22 -47.28
C SER A 158 3.10 -14.09 -47.82
N ASP A 159 2.85 -14.08 -49.13
CA ASP A 159 2.03 -13.04 -49.78
C ASP A 159 0.65 -12.88 -49.14
N ASP A 160 0.02 -14.00 -48.76
CA ASP A 160 -1.27 -14.01 -48.07
C ASP A 160 -1.17 -13.41 -46.67
N ALA A 161 -0.12 -13.74 -45.91
CA ALA A 161 0.09 -13.20 -44.57
C ALA A 161 0.44 -11.70 -44.62
N LEU A 162 1.20 -11.26 -45.62
CA LEU A 162 1.56 -9.87 -45.85
C LEU A 162 0.31 -9.03 -46.18
N LYS A 163 -0.61 -9.59 -46.97
CA LYS A 163 -1.88 -8.95 -47.31
C LYS A 163 -2.77 -8.78 -46.09
N VAL A 164 -2.90 -9.80 -45.24
CA VAL A 164 -3.67 -9.73 -43.99
C VAL A 164 -3.07 -8.71 -43.02
N TYR A 165 -1.74 -8.72 -42.87
CA TYR A 165 -1.05 -7.75 -42.02
C TYR A 165 -1.25 -6.30 -42.50
N ARG A 166 -1.14 -6.05 -43.81
CA ARG A 166 -1.38 -4.72 -44.40
C ARG A 166 -2.80 -4.23 -44.15
N LEU A 167 -3.79 -5.11 -44.35
CA LEU A 167 -5.20 -4.78 -44.14
C LEU A 167 -5.50 -4.42 -42.67
N GLY A 168 -4.94 -5.17 -41.72
CA GLY A 168 -5.08 -4.90 -40.29
C GLY A 168 -4.38 -3.61 -39.87
N TYR A 169 -3.20 -3.33 -40.43
CA TYR A 169 -2.45 -2.10 -40.16
C TYR A 169 -3.18 -0.85 -40.69
N GLU A 170 -3.70 -0.90 -41.92
CA GLU A 170 -4.50 0.19 -42.52
C GLU A 170 -5.80 0.44 -41.75
N ALA A 171 -6.49 -0.63 -41.31
CA ALA A 171 -7.67 -0.50 -40.46
C ALA A 171 -7.36 0.14 -39.10
N GLY A 172 -6.22 -0.22 -38.48
CA GLY A 172 -5.73 0.38 -37.24
C GLY A 172 -5.35 1.85 -37.37
N LEU A 173 -4.75 2.24 -38.50
CA LEU A 173 -4.46 3.64 -38.85
C LEU A 173 -5.74 4.45 -39.04
N ALA A 174 -6.73 3.91 -39.76
CA ALA A 174 -8.01 4.56 -39.98
C ALA A 174 -8.81 4.78 -38.69
N ALA A 175 -8.62 3.92 -37.68
CA ALA A 175 -9.26 4.05 -36.37
C ALA A 175 -8.60 5.09 -35.44
N ARG A 176 -7.35 5.52 -35.71
CA ARG A 176 -6.63 6.54 -34.93
C ARG A 176 -6.67 7.89 -35.64
N HIS A 177 -7.69 8.70 -35.35
CA HIS A 177 -7.73 10.11 -35.77
C HIS A 177 -6.75 10.96 -34.92
N GLU A 178 -5.49 11.05 -35.33
CA GLU A 178 -4.65 12.26 -35.42
C GLU A 178 -3.28 11.90 -36.01
N PRO A 179 -2.72 12.69 -36.95
CA PRO A 179 -1.55 12.31 -37.71
C PRO A 179 -0.27 12.46 -36.87
N LEU A 180 0.40 11.36 -36.56
CA LEU A 180 1.84 11.41 -36.27
C LEU A 180 2.55 11.61 -37.61
N THR A 181 3.03 12.82 -37.85
CA THR A 181 3.95 13.14 -38.94
C THR A 181 5.24 12.35 -38.75
N GLY A 182 5.28 11.16 -39.33
CA GLY A 182 6.45 10.31 -39.45
C GLY A 182 6.31 9.54 -40.75
N SER A 183 6.95 10.04 -41.80
CA SER A 183 7.07 9.37 -43.09
C SER A 183 7.58 7.95 -42.88
N LEU A 184 6.93 6.97 -43.50
CA LEU A 184 7.50 5.63 -43.67
C LEU A 184 8.84 5.76 -44.41
N PRO A 185 9.94 5.10 -43.97
CA PRO A 185 11.12 4.94 -44.78
C PRO A 185 10.82 3.85 -45.82
N LEU A 186 10.12 4.22 -46.87
CA LEU A 186 10.06 3.47 -48.12
C LEU A 186 11.02 4.16 -49.07
N GLU A 187 12.30 3.83 -48.97
CA GLU A 187 13.19 3.95 -50.12
C GLU A 187 13.17 2.60 -50.84
N ASP A 188 12.66 2.64 -52.06
CA ASP A 188 12.67 1.55 -53.03
C ASP A 188 14.14 1.29 -53.44
N ASP A 189 14.77 0.29 -52.83
CA ASP A 189 15.99 -0.30 -53.38
C ASP A 189 15.61 -1.38 -54.41
N GLU A 190 15.21 -0.93 -55.61
CA GLU A 190 15.30 -1.74 -56.82
C GLU A 190 16.71 -1.59 -57.44
N LYS A 191 17.35 -2.73 -57.73
CA LYS A 191 18.45 -2.87 -58.69
C LYS A 191 18.00 -3.72 -59.86
#